data_AF-A0ABD0N413-F1
#
_entry.id   AF-A0ABD0N413-F1
#
_cell.length_a   1.000
_cell.length_b   1.000
_cell.length_c   1.000
_cell.angle_alpha   90.00
_cell.angle_beta   90.00
_cell.angle_gamma   90.00
#
_symmetry.space_group_name_H-M   'P 1'
#
loop_
_entity.id
_entity.type
_entity.pdbx_description
1 polymer ?
#
loop_
_entity_poly.entity_id
_entity_poly.type
_entity_poly.pdbx_seq_one_letter_code
_entity_poly.pdbx_strand_id
1 'polypeptide(L)' 'LTVWDEARQPFWCVSAPVVMTKASRDTVSYDSDGGSFSILYQDSEGRVEMRLKQMEYEEQYFVVNLVIYIA' A
#
# COMPACT_ATOMS: atom_id res chain seq x y z
N LEU A 1 -13.23 -6.42 26.86
CA LEU A 1 -12.26 -5.42 26.36
C LEU A 1 -11.45 -6.08 25.29
N THR A 2 -11.25 -5.38 24.19
CA THR A 2 -10.27 -5.81 23.20
C THR A 2 -8.88 -5.34 23.63
N VAL A 3 -7.81 -5.95 23.10
CA VAL A 3 -6.43 -5.47 23.29
C VAL A 3 -6.29 -3.97 22.98
N TRP A 4 -7.17 -3.45 22.11
CA TRP A 4 -7.29 -2.05 21.72
C TRP A 4 -7.79 -1.12 22.84
N ASP A 5 -8.69 -1.60 23.70
CA ASP A 5 -9.22 -0.80 24.81
C ASP A 5 -8.18 -0.59 25.92
N GLU A 6 -7.16 -1.46 25.99
CA GLU A 6 -6.10 -1.43 27.01
C GLU A 6 -4.92 -0.54 26.60
N ALA A 7 -4.62 -0.42 25.30
CA ALA A 7 -3.42 0.25 24.81
C ALA A 7 -3.40 1.78 25.05
N ARG A 8 -4.57 2.44 25.16
CA ARG A 8 -4.75 3.88 25.44
C ARG A 8 -3.91 4.87 24.57
N GLN A 9 -3.25 4.40 23.52
CA GLN A 9 -2.49 5.22 22.57
C GLN A 9 -3.31 5.41 21.28
N PRO A 10 -3.35 6.64 20.72
CA PRO A 10 -3.97 6.85 19.42
C PRO A 10 -3.10 6.19 18.34
N PHE A 11 -3.70 5.25 17.60
CA PHE A 11 -3.08 4.70 16.40
C PHE A 11 -3.17 5.74 15.28
N TRP A 12 -2.14 5.82 14.44
CA TRP A 12 -2.21 6.55 13.18
C TRP A 12 -3.13 5.79 12.21
N CYS A 13 -4.43 6.07 12.30
CA CYS A 13 -5.44 5.57 11.38
C CYS A 13 -5.75 6.66 10.36
N VAL A 14 -5.47 6.40 9.09
CA VAL A 14 -5.70 7.35 8.00
C VAL A 14 -6.61 6.77 6.93
N SER A 15 -7.60 7.56 6.52
CA SER A 15 -8.47 7.27 5.38
C SER A 15 -8.50 8.52 4.51
N ALA A 16 -7.74 8.49 3.42
CA ALA A 16 -7.59 9.59 2.48
C ALA A 16 -7.71 9.06 1.05
N PRO A 17 -8.27 9.86 0.12
CA PRO A 17 -8.24 9.49 -1.28
C PRO A 17 -6.80 9.45 -1.76
N VAL A 18 -6.47 8.40 -2.51
CA VAL A 18 -5.13 8.20 -3.08
C VAL A 18 -5.24 7.97 -4.59
N VAL A 19 -4.15 8.28 -5.30
CA VAL A 19 -4.05 8.02 -6.74
C VAL A 19 -3.23 6.75 -6.96
N MET A 20 -3.78 5.84 -7.76
CA MET A 20 -3.05 4.69 -8.26
C MET A 20 -2.37 5.03 -9.58
N THR A 21 -1.06 4.87 -9.66
CA THR A 21 -0.27 5.17 -10.87
C THR A 21 0.43 3.92 -11.37
N LYS A 22 0.43 3.70 -12.69
CA LYS A 22 1.19 2.62 -13.32
C LYS A 22 2.69 2.82 -13.07
N ALA A 23 3.36 1.81 -12.55
CA ALA A 23 4.78 1.88 -12.24
C ALA A 23 5.60 1.97 -13.54
N SER A 24 6.57 2.89 -13.58
CA SER A 24 7.37 3.17 -14.80
C SER A 24 8.51 2.16 -15.04
N ARG A 25 8.82 1.32 -14.05
CA ARG A 25 9.86 0.28 -14.14
C ARG A 25 9.44 -0.97 -13.38
N ASP A 26 9.28 -2.06 -14.12
CA ASP A 26 9.28 -3.41 -13.58
C ASP A 26 10.72 -3.78 -13.22
N THR A 27 11.25 -3.23 -12.11
CA THR A 27 12.63 -3.52 -11.73
C THR A 27 12.85 -4.98 -11.33
N VAL A 28 11.80 -5.73 -10.96
CA VAL A 28 11.91 -7.15 -10.61
C VAL A 28 10.56 -7.84 -10.77
N SER A 29 10.36 -8.60 -11.84
CA SER A 29 9.36 -9.68 -11.88
C SER A 29 9.58 -10.43 -13.19
N TYR A 30 10.25 -11.57 -13.10
CA TYR A 30 10.57 -12.41 -14.26
C TYR A 30 9.40 -13.30 -14.71
N ASP A 31 8.29 -13.39 -13.97
CA ASP A 31 7.24 -14.38 -14.24
C ASP A 31 5.81 -13.96 -13.84
N SER A 32 5.53 -12.67 -13.61
CA SER A 32 4.17 -12.22 -13.22
C SER A 32 3.52 -11.44 -14.35
N ASP A 33 2.69 -12.12 -15.15
CA ASP A 33 1.76 -11.48 -16.08
C ASP A 33 0.87 -10.48 -15.32
N GLY A 34 0.64 -9.29 -15.89
CA GLY A 34 -0.16 -8.23 -15.29
C GLY A 34 0.59 -6.92 -14.98
N GLY A 35 -0.19 -5.82 -14.99
CA GLY A 35 0.32 -4.47 -14.76
C GLY A 35 0.85 -4.22 -13.34
N SER A 36 1.92 -3.45 -13.24
CA SER A 36 2.48 -2.98 -11.97
C SER A 36 1.98 -1.58 -11.63
N PHE A 37 1.56 -1.39 -10.38
CA PHE A 37 0.98 -0.14 -9.90
C PHE A 37 1.61 0.30 -8.58
N SER A 38 1.52 1.60 -8.31
CA SER A 38 2.02 2.23 -7.10
C SER A 38 1.00 3.19 -6.53
N ILE A 39 0.93 3.23 -5.19
CA ILE A 39 0.16 4.18 -4.41
C ILE A 39 1.14 4.83 -3.43
N LEU A 40 1.12 6.16 -3.38
CA LEU A 40 1.92 6.97 -2.47
C LEU A 40 0.99 7.88 -1.67
N TYR A 41 1.10 7.80 -0.35
CA TYR A 41 0.41 8.68 0.59
C TYR A 41 1.42 9.30 1.55
N GLN A 42 1.27 10.59 1.85
CA GLN A 42 2.11 11.28 2.83
C GLN A 42 1.35 12.44 3.47
N ASP A 43 1.44 12.54 4.79
CA ASP A 43 0.92 13.65 5.60
C ASP A 43 1.94 14.06 6.69
N SER A 44 1.48 14.81 7.68
CA SER A 44 2.31 15.25 8.82
C SER A 44 2.68 14.13 9.78
N GLU A 45 1.93 13.03 9.80
CA GLU A 45 2.05 11.93 10.75
C GLU A 45 2.84 10.76 10.16
N GLY A 46 2.91 10.64 8.83
CA GLY A 46 3.72 9.62 8.17
C GLY A 46 3.61 9.54 6.65
N ARG A 47 4.15 8.45 6.10
CA ARG A 47 4.12 8.11 4.68
C ARG A 47 3.86 6.63 4.47
N VAL A 48 3.06 6.31 3.45
CA VAL A 48 2.84 4.94 2.96
C VAL A 48 3.24 4.86 1.49
N GLU A 49 4.07 3.87 1.15
CA GLU A 49 4.34 3.44 -0.23
C GLU A 49 3.85 2.01 -0.40
N MET A 50 2.92 1.81 -1.33
CA MET A 50 2.36 0.50 -1.66
C MET A 50 2.60 0.20 -3.14
N ARG A 51 3.09 -1.01 -3.43
CA ARG A 51 3.20 -1.55 -4.80
C ARG A 51 2.25 -2.70 -4.97
N LEU A 52 1.56 -2.71 -6.10
CA LEU A 52 0.53 -3.67 -6.43
C LEU A 52 0.85 -4.35 -7.76
N LYS A 53 0.50 -5.63 -7.85
CA LYS A 53 0.42 -6.37 -9.11
C LYS A 53 -1.04 -6.68 -9.40
N GLN A 54 -1.45 -6.44 -10.63
CA GLN A 54 -2.74 -6.87 -11.14
C GLN A 54 -2.67 -8.35 -11.52
N MET A 55 -3.68 -9.13 -11.16
CA MET A 55 -3.91 -10.45 -11.72
C MET A 55 -4.98 -10.36 -12.80
N GLU A 56 -4.55 -10.62 -14.05
CA GLU A 56 -5.37 -10.38 -15.24
C GLU A 56 -6.64 -11.23 -15.26
N TYR A 57 -6.58 -12.47 -14.77
CA TYR A 57 -7.72 -13.39 -14.81
C TYR A 57 -8.82 -13.08 -13.79
N GLU A 58 -8.48 -12.50 -12.64
CA GLU A 58 -9.41 -12.33 -11.53
C GLU A 58 -9.83 -10.86 -11.30
N GLU A 59 -9.35 -9.92 -12.10
CA GLU A 59 -9.50 -8.46 -11.90
C GLU A 59 -9.11 -7.99 -10.47
N GLN A 60 -8.21 -8.73 -9.83
CA GLN A 60 -7.75 -8.47 -8.48
C GLN A 60 -6.37 -7.82 -8.46
N TYR A 61 -6.07 -7.13 -7.37
CA TYR A 61 -4.75 -6.54 -7.11
C TYR A 61 -4.17 -7.10 -5.81
N PHE A 62 -2.90 -7.46 -5.84
CA PHE A 62 -2.18 -7.97 -4.68
C PHE A 62 -1.03 -7.04 -4.32
N VAL A 63 -0.85 -6.81 -3.03
CA VAL A 63 0.24 -5.98 -2.51
C VAL A 63 1.54 -6.79 -2.56
N VAL A 64 2.51 -6.32 -3.33
CA VAL A 64 3.84 -6.95 -3.46
C VAL A 64 4.92 -6.23 -2.65
N ASN A 65 4.67 -4.97 -2.27
CA ASN A 65 5.53 -4.23 -1.36
C ASN A 65 4.70 -3.22 -0.57
N LEU A 66 4.95 -3.11 0.73
CA LEU A 66 4.34 -2.14 1.62
C LEU A 66 5.42 -1.55 2.53
N VAL A 67 5.65 -0.25 2.40
CA VAL A 67 6.59 0.50 3.22
C VAL A 67 5.83 1.58 3.97
N ILE A 68 5.97 1.59 5.29
CA ILE A 68 5.30 2.53 6.18
C ILE A 68 6.37 3.28 6.96
N TYR A 69 6.27 4.60 6.94
CA TYR A 69 7.07 5.50 7.76
C TYR A 69 6.13 6.19 8.74
N ILE A 70 6.41 6.06 10.02
CA ILE A 70 5.69 6.72 11.11
C ILE A 70 6.66 7.73 11.73
N ALA A 71 6.19 8.95 11.98
CA ALA A 71 6.98 10.01 12.63
C ALA A 71 7.27 9.72 14.11
#